data_AF-Q1D1C8-F1
#
_entry.id   AF-Q1D1C8-F1
#
_cell.length_a   1.000
_cell.length_b   1.000
_cell.length_c   1.000
_cell.angle_alpha   90.00
_cell.angle_beta   90.00
_cell.angle_gamma   90.00
#
_symmetry.space_group_name_H-M   'P 1'
#
loop_
_entity.id
_entity.type
_entity.pdbx_description
1 polymer ?
#
loop_
_entity_poly.entity_id
_entity_poly.type
_entity_poly.pdbx_seq_one_letter_code
_entity_poly.pdbx_strand_id
1 'polypeptide(L)'
;MDCVARFLGEMKASPAPGKPGKTLLDDTLVLVMSEFGRSWASRSSNGTYNLPDDHHPYTSVMFAGGNVAANRQVGTYTTRGLGVPVDIIEETGQTQKRVPRSAGVVTTALRIMGMETHHFFIPGGYGEVVGLRKG
;
A
#
# COMPACT_ATOMS: atom_id res chain seq x y z
N MET A 1 10.17 -9.89 -6.60
CA MET A 1 9.69 -10.12 -5.22
C MET A 1 10.70 -10.85 -4.32
N ASP A 2 11.68 -11.58 -4.86
CA ASP A 2 12.70 -12.27 -4.05
C ASP A 2 13.47 -11.33 -3.11
N CYS A 3 13.90 -10.15 -3.57
CA CYS A 3 14.56 -9.16 -2.72
C CYS A 3 13.69 -8.69 -1.53
N VAL A 4 12.39 -8.46 -1.75
CA VAL A 4 11.44 -8.06 -0.70
C VAL A 4 11.27 -9.20 0.30
N ALA A 5 11.11 -10.44 -0.17
CA ALA A 5 10.95 -11.60 0.70
C ALA A 5 12.19 -11.84 1.58
N ARG A 6 13.40 -11.75 1.00
CA ARG A 6 14.65 -11.85 1.76
C ARG A 6 14.77 -10.74 2.79
N PHE A 7 14.50 -9.50 2.41
CA PHE A 7 14.50 -8.37 3.33
C PHE A 7 13.57 -8.58 4.53
N LEU A 8 12.31 -8.97 4.29
CA LEU A 8 11.37 -9.28 5.37
C LEU A 8 11.81 -10.50 6.20
N GLY A 9 12.43 -11.50 5.56
CA GLY A 9 13.00 -12.67 6.23
C GLY A 9 14.09 -12.30 7.23
N GLU A 10 15.04 -11.45 6.83
CA GLU A 10 16.11 -10.96 7.70
C GLU A 10 15.54 -10.14 8.87
N MET A 11 14.53 -9.30 8.62
CA MET A 11 13.84 -8.58 9.70
C MET A 11 13.12 -9.52 10.66
N LYS A 12 12.59 -10.65 10.17
CA LYS A 12 11.94 -11.66 11.03
C LYS A 12 12.96 -12.47 11.82
N ALA A 13 14.15 -12.71 11.28
CA ALA A 13 15.23 -13.40 11.98
C ALA A 13 15.94 -12.51 13.03
N SER A 14 15.83 -11.19 12.90
CA SER A 14 16.48 -10.22 13.77
C SER A 14 15.67 -9.94 15.04
N PRO A 15 16.25 -10.00 16.25
CA PRO A 15 15.55 -9.62 17.47
C PRO A 15 15.29 -8.10 17.53
N ALA A 16 14.14 -7.71 18.08
CA ALA A 16 13.82 -6.29 18.30
C ALA A 16 14.58 -5.73 19.52
N PRO A 17 15.28 -4.58 19.40
CA PRO A 17 15.97 -3.96 20.52
C PRO A 17 15.02 -3.61 21.67
N GLY A 18 15.35 -4.03 22.89
CA GLY A 18 14.57 -3.72 24.09
C GLY A 18 13.20 -4.41 24.19
N LYS A 19 12.86 -5.34 23.28
CA LYS A 19 11.56 -6.05 23.27
C LYS A 19 11.76 -7.58 23.22
N PRO A 20 12.01 -8.23 24.39
CA PRO A 20 12.21 -9.67 24.45
C PRO A 20 11.09 -10.47 23.78
N GLY A 21 11.45 -11.47 22.98
CA GLY A 21 10.50 -12.33 22.26
C GLY A 21 9.83 -11.68 21.03
N LYS A 22 10.21 -10.46 20.66
CA LYS A 22 9.77 -9.81 19.41
C LYS A 22 10.91 -9.76 18.40
N THR A 23 10.54 -9.85 17.13
CA THR A 23 11.45 -9.68 15.99
C THR A 23 11.38 -8.24 15.49
N LEU A 24 12.40 -7.78 14.75
CA LEU A 24 12.42 -6.45 14.17
C LEU A 24 11.20 -6.22 13.26
N LEU A 25 10.78 -7.25 12.52
CA LEU A 25 9.56 -7.19 11.71
C LEU A 25 8.28 -7.01 12.55
N ASP A 26 8.21 -7.59 13.75
CA ASP A 26 7.03 -7.40 14.62
C ASP A 26 6.92 -5.97 15.14
N ASP A 27 8.04 -5.22 15.16
CA ASP A 27 8.11 -3.87 15.73
C ASP A 27 8.20 -2.75 14.68
N THR A 28 8.48 -3.09 13.43
CA THR A 28 8.74 -2.12 12.36
C THR A 28 7.63 -2.18 11.32
N LEU A 29 7.06 -1.03 10.97
CA LEU A 29 6.22 -0.90 9.79
C LEU A 29 7.10 -0.88 8.54
N VAL A 30 6.87 -1.82 7.62
CA VAL A 30 7.48 -1.83 6.29
C VAL A 30 6.43 -1.46 5.25
N LEU A 31 6.72 -0.41 4.47
CA LEU A 31 5.93 0.01 3.32
C LEU A 31 6.77 -0.16 2.05
N VAL A 32 6.29 -0.97 1.11
CA VAL A 32 6.88 -1.11 -0.23
C VAL A 32 5.90 -0.56 -1.24
N MET A 33 6.31 0.48 -1.95
CA MET A 33 5.51 1.12 -3.00
C MET A 33 6.37 1.50 -4.20
N SER A 34 5.73 1.58 -5.36
CA SER A 34 6.29 2.20 -6.56
C SER A 34 5.67 3.58 -6.73
N GLU A 35 6.35 4.46 -7.47
CA GLU A 35 5.80 5.76 -7.87
C GLU A 35 4.68 5.60 -8.93
N PHE A 36 4.85 4.63 -9.82
CA PHE A 36 3.91 4.30 -10.90
C PHE A 36 4.01 2.82 -11.26
N GLY A 37 2.98 2.29 -11.93
CA GLY A 37 2.99 0.99 -12.59
C GLY A 37 3.62 1.07 -13.98
N ARG A 38 3.80 -0.08 -14.64
CA ARG A 38 4.25 -0.13 -16.05
C ARG A 38 3.09 -0.43 -16.98
N SER A 39 3.13 0.11 -18.18
CA SER A 39 2.25 -0.30 -19.28
C SER A 39 2.97 -1.34 -20.14
N TRP A 40 2.21 -2.11 -20.91
CA TRP A 40 2.76 -3.14 -21.79
C TRP A 40 2.49 -2.75 -23.23
N ALA A 41 3.46 -3.06 -24.11
CA ALA A 41 3.22 -3.02 -25.54
C ALA A 41 2.01 -3.89 -25.89
N SER A 42 1.07 -3.33 -26.65
CA SER A 42 -0.09 -4.07 -27.15
C SER A 42 -0.04 -4.14 -28.66
N ARG A 43 -0.47 -5.26 -29.24
CA ARG A 43 -0.49 -5.44 -30.70
C ARG A 43 -1.85 -5.01 -31.24
N SER A 44 -1.84 -4.06 -32.16
CA SER A 44 -3.02 -3.61 -32.89
C SER A 44 -3.49 -4.67 -33.89
N SER A 45 -4.76 -4.60 -34.30
CA SER A 45 -5.37 -5.54 -35.25
C SER A 45 -4.70 -5.58 -36.63
N ASN A 46 -4.06 -4.48 -37.03
CA ASN A 46 -3.26 -4.38 -38.27
C ASN A 46 -1.83 -4.92 -38.11
N GLY A 47 -1.50 -5.53 -36.98
CA GLY A 47 -0.20 -6.15 -36.73
C GLY A 47 0.89 -5.20 -36.22
N THR A 48 0.63 -3.89 -36.10
CA THR A 48 1.59 -2.95 -35.50
C THR A 48 1.57 -3.01 -33.97
N TYR A 49 2.65 -2.57 -33.32
CA TYR A 49 2.69 -2.43 -31.87
C TYR A 49 2.30 -1.02 -31.46
N ASN A 50 1.37 -0.91 -30.50
CA ASN A 50 1.15 0.27 -29.70
C ASN A 50 2.11 0.23 -28.51
N LEU A 51 2.96 1.24 -28.41
CA LEU A 51 3.91 1.44 -27.32
C LEU A 51 3.40 2.61 -26.48
N PRO A 52 2.49 2.35 -25.51
CA PRO A 52 1.99 3.41 -24.65
C PRO A 52 3.10 4.01 -23.77
N ASP A 53 2.82 5.17 -23.16
CA ASP A 53 3.64 5.73 -22.09
C ASP A 53 3.97 4.63 -21.07
N ASP A 54 5.26 4.49 -20.73
CA ASP A 54 5.77 3.45 -19.85
C ASP A 54 5.33 3.63 -18.38
N HIS A 55 4.60 4.71 -18.08
CA HIS A 55 3.99 5.02 -16.78
C HIS A 55 2.49 4.66 -16.77
N HIS A 56 2.11 3.78 -15.85
CA HIS A 56 0.72 3.48 -15.55
C HIS A 56 0.34 4.09 -14.19
N PRO A 57 -0.78 4.83 -14.07
CA PRO A 57 -1.10 5.58 -12.85
C PRO A 57 -1.53 4.69 -11.67
N TYR A 58 -1.80 3.40 -11.92
CA TYR A 58 -2.15 2.45 -10.88
C TYR A 58 -1.00 1.50 -10.59
N THR A 59 -0.66 1.36 -9.31
CA THR A 59 0.37 0.45 -8.77
C THR A 59 -0.18 -0.32 -7.57
N SER A 60 0.51 -1.38 -7.17
CA SER A 60 0.27 -2.12 -5.93
C SER A 60 1.20 -1.65 -4.82
N VAL A 61 0.76 -1.82 -3.58
CA VAL A 61 1.49 -1.42 -2.37
C VAL A 61 1.45 -2.58 -1.38
N MET A 62 2.56 -2.81 -0.67
CA MET A 62 2.65 -3.81 0.40
C MET A 62 2.89 -3.14 1.74
N PHE A 63 2.09 -3.52 2.73
CA PHE A 63 2.33 -3.24 4.14
C PHE A 63 2.73 -4.54 4.83
N ALA A 64 3.76 -4.49 5.68
CA ALA A 64 4.17 -5.63 6.49
C ALA A 64 4.69 -5.17 7.87
N GLY A 65 4.64 -6.09 8.83
CA GLY A 65 5.21 -5.87 10.15
C GLY A 65 4.31 -5.11 11.12
N GLY A 66 4.93 -4.27 11.96
CA GLY A 66 4.32 -3.61 13.12
C GLY A 66 2.93 -3.03 12.86
N ASN A 67 1.96 -3.45 13.69
CA ASN A 67 0.55 -3.03 13.65
C ASN A 67 -0.17 -3.18 12.30
N VAL A 68 0.41 -3.89 11.32
CA VAL A 68 -0.27 -4.28 10.09
C VAL A 68 -1.17 -5.46 10.37
N ALA A 69 -2.37 -5.41 9.81
CA ALA A 69 -3.28 -6.52 9.87
C ALA A 69 -2.91 -7.53 8.76
N ALA A 70 -2.27 -8.63 9.16
CA ALA A 70 -1.63 -9.57 8.25
C ALA A 70 -2.61 -10.45 7.44
N ASN A 71 -2.05 -11.23 6.50
CA ASN A 71 -2.70 -12.28 5.71
C ASN A 71 -3.96 -11.83 4.98
N ARG A 72 -3.89 -10.70 4.28
CA ARG A 72 -5.02 -10.16 3.53
C ARG A 72 -4.58 -9.38 2.30
N GLN A 73 -5.51 -9.27 1.37
CA GLN A 73 -5.44 -8.36 0.23
C GLN A 73 -6.59 -7.37 0.36
N VAL A 74 -6.30 -6.07 0.22
CA VAL A 74 -7.31 -5.01 0.17
C VAL A 74 -7.27 -4.37 -1.22
N GLY A 75 -8.40 -4.41 -1.91
CA GLY A 75 -8.52 -3.93 -3.29
C GLY A 75 -8.07 -4.95 -4.34
N THR A 76 -8.30 -4.59 -5.60
CA THR A 76 -7.94 -5.39 -6.78
C THR A 76 -7.95 -4.50 -8.02
N TYR A 77 -7.66 -5.08 -9.18
CA TYR A 77 -7.79 -4.42 -10.47
C TYR A 77 -8.94 -5.02 -11.29
N THR A 78 -9.53 -4.19 -12.14
CA THR A 78 -10.39 -4.64 -13.23
C THR A 78 -9.57 -5.38 -14.29
N THR A 79 -10.24 -6.05 -15.24
CA THR A 79 -9.59 -6.68 -16.40
C THR A 79 -8.86 -5.68 -17.30
N ARG A 80 -9.14 -4.38 -17.16
CA ARG A 80 -8.47 -3.28 -17.86
C ARG A 80 -7.29 -2.69 -17.07
N GLY A 81 -6.93 -3.26 -15.93
CA GLY A 81 -5.83 -2.77 -15.08
C GLY A 81 -6.17 -1.57 -14.20
N LEU A 82 -7.43 -1.13 -14.15
CA LEU A 82 -7.86 -0.01 -13.30
C LEU A 82 -8.13 -0.47 -11.87
N GLY A 83 -7.75 0.32 -10.87
CA GLY A 83 -8.00 0.01 -9.46
C GLY A 83 -9.50 0.01 -9.11
N VAL A 84 -9.92 -0.92 -8.26
CA VAL A 84 -11.30 -1.02 -7.77
C VAL A 84 -11.46 -0.23 -6.46
N PRO A 85 -12.59 0.50 -6.25
CA PRO A 85 -12.87 1.19 -5.00
C PRO A 85 -12.87 0.30 -3.76
N VAL A 86 -12.30 0.81 -2.67
CA VAL A 86 -12.32 0.20 -1.33
C VAL A 86 -12.85 1.21 -0.33
N ASP A 87 -13.15 0.75 0.88
CA ASP A 87 -13.58 1.62 1.96
C ASP A 87 -12.37 2.39 2.53
N ILE A 88 -12.57 3.70 2.68
CA ILE A 88 -11.58 4.65 3.18
C ILE A 88 -12.24 5.51 4.25
N ILE A 89 -11.63 5.60 5.42
CA ILE A 89 -12.03 6.53 6.48
C ILE A 89 -11.36 7.87 6.17
N GLU A 90 -12.13 8.85 5.75
CA GLU A 90 -11.64 10.18 5.41
C GLU A 90 -11.25 10.97 6.66
N GLU A 91 -10.59 12.12 6.46
CA GLU A 91 -10.21 13.04 7.54
C GLU A 91 -11.40 13.42 8.45
N THR A 92 -12.60 13.53 7.88
CA THR A 92 -13.85 13.83 8.59
C THR A 92 -14.37 12.68 9.46
N GLY A 93 -13.71 11.52 9.43
CA GLY A 93 -14.16 10.28 10.08
C GLY A 93 -15.23 9.52 9.30
N GLN A 94 -15.74 10.08 8.20
CA GLN A 94 -16.72 9.42 7.35
C GLN A 94 -16.07 8.33 6.50
N THR A 95 -16.78 7.23 6.30
CA THR A 95 -16.35 6.19 5.38
C THR A 95 -16.81 6.52 3.96
N GLN A 96 -15.87 6.52 3.02
CA GLN A 96 -16.14 6.67 1.60
C GLN A 96 -15.58 5.51 0.79
N LYS A 97 -16.29 5.14 -0.28
CA LYS A 97 -15.86 4.07 -1.18
C LYS A 97 -15.21 4.66 -2.43
N ARG A 98 -13.89 4.58 -2.53
CA ARG A 98 -13.13 5.12 -3.67
C ARG A 98 -11.83 4.37 -3.91
N VAL A 99 -11.22 4.58 -5.08
CA VAL A 99 -9.91 3.99 -5.36
C VAL A 99 -8.85 4.61 -4.43
N PRO A 100 -7.99 3.80 -3.79
CA PRO A 100 -6.87 4.33 -3.00
C PRO A 100 -5.97 5.23 -3.82
N ARG A 101 -5.47 6.28 -3.19
CA ARG A 101 -4.48 7.22 -3.73
C ARG A 101 -3.22 7.14 -2.88
N SER A 102 -2.09 7.62 -3.38
CA SER A 102 -0.83 7.68 -2.60
C SER A 102 -1.01 8.42 -1.27
N ALA A 103 -1.83 9.48 -1.23
CA ALA A 103 -2.20 10.15 0.01
C ALA A 103 -2.82 9.19 1.04
N GLY A 104 -3.72 8.29 0.61
CA GLY A 104 -4.34 7.31 1.50
C GLY A 104 -3.38 6.19 1.95
N VAL A 105 -2.41 5.83 1.11
CA VAL A 105 -1.32 4.92 1.48
C VAL A 105 -0.49 5.52 2.62
N VAL A 106 -0.07 6.78 2.46
CA VAL A 106 0.70 7.50 3.48
C VAL A 106 -0.12 7.69 4.75
N THR A 107 -1.39 8.14 4.64
CA THR A 107 -2.29 8.23 5.81
C THR A 107 -2.36 6.92 6.56
N THR A 108 -2.54 5.81 5.85
CA THR A 108 -2.63 4.49 6.47
C THR A 108 -1.34 4.13 7.21
N ALA A 109 -0.17 4.42 6.64
CA ALA A 109 1.11 4.22 7.32
C ALA A 109 1.21 5.04 8.61
N LEU A 110 0.86 6.34 8.57
CA LEU A 110 0.88 7.21 9.75
C LEU A 110 -0.08 6.72 10.84
N ARG A 111 -1.28 6.28 10.45
CA ARG A 111 -2.27 5.69 11.37
C ARG A 111 -1.76 4.38 12.00
N ILE A 112 -1.10 3.51 11.23
CA ILE A 112 -0.49 2.27 11.75
C ILE A 112 0.62 2.57 12.78
N MET A 113 1.37 3.65 12.58
CA MET A 113 2.38 4.14 13.53
C MET A 113 1.77 4.86 14.76
N GLY A 114 0.43 4.91 14.87
CA GLY A 114 -0.26 5.49 16.04
C GLY A 114 -0.52 6.99 15.94
N MET A 115 -0.30 7.62 14.79
CA MET A 115 -0.67 9.03 14.62
C MET A 115 -2.18 9.18 14.43
N GLU A 116 -2.74 10.27 14.94
CA GLU A 116 -4.13 10.69 14.72
C GLU A 116 -4.23 11.68 13.57
N THR A 117 -5.44 11.83 13.02
CA THR A 117 -5.68 12.72 11.87
C THR A 117 -5.34 14.17 12.16
N HIS A 118 -5.35 14.58 13.43
CA HIS A 118 -4.95 15.92 13.86
C HIS A 118 -3.43 16.09 14.01
N HIS A 119 -2.63 15.01 13.96
CA HIS A 119 -1.17 15.08 14.02
C HIS A 119 -0.53 15.41 12.66
N PHE A 120 -1.27 15.32 11.56
CA PHE A 120 -0.72 15.52 10.21
C PHE A 120 -1.78 16.02 9.22
N PHE A 121 -1.32 16.66 8.15
CA PHE A 121 -2.16 17.08 7.03
C PHE A 121 -1.53 16.62 5.72
N ILE A 122 -2.34 16.06 4.82
CA ILE A 122 -1.92 15.68 3.47
C ILE A 122 -2.87 16.35 2.47
N PRO A 123 -2.39 17.23 1.58
CA PRO A 123 -3.25 17.92 0.64
C PRO A 123 -3.90 16.95 -0.38
N GLY A 124 -5.07 17.33 -0.90
CA GLY A 124 -5.76 16.59 -1.97
C GLY A 124 -6.77 15.54 -1.51
N GLY A 125 -7.13 15.52 -0.22
CA GLY A 125 -8.10 14.60 0.36
C GLY A 125 -7.45 13.26 0.71
N TYR A 126 -7.24 13.02 1.99
CA TYR A 126 -6.55 11.83 2.49
C TYR A 126 -7.50 10.98 3.32
N GLY A 127 -7.06 9.77 3.67
CA GLY A 127 -7.90 8.85 4.41
C GLY A 127 -7.26 7.48 4.59
N GLU A 128 -7.60 6.85 5.70
CA GLU A 128 -7.10 5.53 6.09
C GLU A 128 -7.81 4.45 5.27
N VAL A 129 -7.06 3.59 4.60
CA VAL A 129 -7.61 2.44 3.88
C VAL A 129 -8.03 1.38 4.90
N VAL A 130 -9.32 1.03 4.88
CA VAL A 130 -9.90 0.11 5.85
C VAL A 130 -9.31 -1.29 5.70
N GLY A 131 -9.04 -1.93 6.84
CA GLY A 131 -8.58 -3.30 6.89
C GLY A 131 -7.07 -3.49 6.84
N LEU A 132 -6.26 -2.44 6.67
CA LEU A 132 -4.79 -2.55 6.69
C LEU A 132 -4.15 -2.41 8.08
N ARG A 133 -4.74 -1.59 8.95
CA ARG A 133 -4.29 -1.45 10.35
C ARG A 133 -4.92 -2.51 11.24
N LYS A 134 -4.14 -3.05 12.18
CA LYS A 134 -4.63 -3.97 13.20
C LYS A 134 -5.64 -3.24 14.10
N GLY A 135 -6.80 -3.86 14.31
CA GLY A 135 -7.85 -3.37 15.21
C GLY A 135 -7.43 -3.41 16.67
#